data_AF-A0A968IHR2-F1
#
_entry.id   AF-A0A968IHR2-F1
#
_cell.length_a   1.000
_cell.length_b   1.000
_cell.length_c   1.000
_cell.angle_alpha   90.00
_cell.angle_beta   90.00
_cell.angle_gamma   90.00
#
_symmetry.space_group_name_H-M   'P 1'
#
loop_
_entity.id
_entity.type
_entity.pdbx_description
1 polymer ?
#
loop_
_entity_poly.entity_id
_entity_poly.type
_entity_poly.pdbx_seq_one_letter_code
_entity_poly.pdbx_strand_id
1 'polypeptide(L)'
;MEFAMLEPVQEFTEHEISDETAQLAQEHAQVSFKHGKSVENVGKLLEKQGKEKGHSIAEKGKEMQEHAEASLKYAQDAEHQKGNASTKSHNLATREHVKQAQAHVEANKEYSKMLEKQMEQAQTVLNKSTQFLESRSQE
;
A
#
# COMPACT_ATOMS: atom_id res chain seq x y z
N MET A 1 -13.25 -62.91 14.74
CA MET A 1 -12.87 -61.49 14.93
C MET A 1 -13.05 -60.81 13.60
N GLU A 2 -14.15 -60.10 13.42
CA GLU A 2 -14.43 -59.26 12.25
C GLU A 2 -13.62 -57.98 12.37
N PHE A 3 -12.71 -57.75 11.42
CA PHE A 3 -12.02 -56.47 11.28
C PHE A 3 -12.99 -55.49 10.64
N ALA A 4 -13.48 -54.53 11.43
CA ALA A 4 -14.21 -53.38 10.91
C ALA A 4 -13.29 -52.61 9.94
N MET A 5 -13.66 -52.61 8.66
CA MET A 5 -13.02 -51.76 7.67
C MET A 5 -13.39 -50.31 8.00
N LEU A 6 -12.39 -49.56 8.48
CA LEU A 6 -12.49 -48.12 8.65
C LEU A 6 -12.85 -47.49 7.30
N GLU A 7 -13.93 -46.69 7.30
CA GLU A 7 -14.32 -45.93 6.11
C GLU A 7 -13.18 -45.04 5.64
N PRO A 8 -13.00 -44.86 4.31
CA PRO A 8 -11.98 -43.99 3.78
C PRO A 8 -12.16 -42.57 4.33
N VAL A 9 -11.07 -42.03 4.89
CA VAL A 9 -10.98 -40.64 5.35
C VAL A 9 -11.45 -39.76 4.21
N GLN A 10 -12.54 -39.02 4.46
CA GLN A 10 -13.14 -38.05 3.56
C GLN A 10 -12.04 -37.20 2.91
N GLU A 11 -11.87 -37.34 1.59
CA GLU A 11 -10.96 -36.49 0.81
C GLU A 11 -11.30 -35.04 1.14
N PHE A 12 -10.34 -34.31 1.73
CA PHE A 12 -10.43 -32.87 1.85
C PHE A 12 -10.62 -32.33 0.45
N THR A 13 -11.79 -31.79 0.15
CA THR A 13 -12.07 -31.09 -1.10
C THR A 13 -11.00 -30.01 -1.26
N GLU A 14 -10.13 -30.18 -2.26
CA GLU A 14 -9.13 -29.18 -2.62
C GLU A 14 -9.85 -27.86 -2.84
N HIS A 15 -9.64 -26.90 -1.93
CA HIS A 15 -10.17 -25.57 -2.08
C HIS A 15 -9.35 -24.85 -3.16
N GLU A 16 -10.01 -24.54 -4.26
CA GLU A 16 -9.51 -23.74 -5.37
C GLU A 16 -10.06 -22.32 -5.26
N ILE A 17 -9.27 -21.34 -5.66
CA ILE A 17 -9.71 -19.95 -5.73
C ILE A 17 -10.56 -19.81 -6.99
N SER A 18 -11.73 -19.19 -6.87
CA SER A 18 -12.57 -18.95 -8.05
C SER A 18 -11.90 -18.00 -9.03
N ASP A 19 -12.15 -18.17 -10.32
CA ASP A 19 -11.69 -17.27 -11.38
C ASP A 19 -12.05 -15.81 -11.06
N GLU A 20 -13.26 -15.56 -10.55
CA GLU A 20 -13.71 -14.24 -10.12
C GLU A 20 -12.81 -13.63 -9.03
N THR A 21 -12.40 -14.43 -8.05
CA THR A 21 -11.51 -13.98 -6.97
C THR A 21 -10.11 -13.70 -7.51
N ALA A 22 -9.61 -14.53 -8.42
CA ALA A 22 -8.31 -14.31 -9.07
C ALA A 22 -8.33 -13.04 -9.92
N GLN A 23 -9.39 -12.82 -10.72
CA GLN A 23 -9.57 -11.63 -11.53
C GLN A 23 -9.66 -10.36 -10.67
N LEU A 24 -10.44 -10.39 -9.59
CA LEU A 24 -10.53 -9.24 -8.67
C LEU A 24 -9.18 -8.89 -8.06
N ALA A 25 -8.36 -9.90 -7.71
CA ALA A 25 -7.01 -9.68 -7.22
C ALA A 25 -6.10 -9.02 -8.29
N GLN A 26 -6.25 -9.39 -9.57
CA GLN A 26 -5.53 -8.74 -10.66
C GLN A 26 -5.95 -7.27 -10.85
N GLU A 27 -7.25 -7.00 -10.84
CA GLU A 27 -7.78 -5.63 -10.95
C GLU A 27 -7.29 -4.75 -9.80
N HIS A 28 -7.34 -5.26 -8.56
CA HIS A 28 -6.80 -4.58 -7.39
C HIS A 28 -5.31 -4.29 -7.53
N ALA A 29 -4.51 -5.26 -7.98
CA ALA A 29 -3.07 -5.06 -8.19
C ALA A 29 -2.79 -3.97 -9.24
N GLN A 30 -3.56 -3.89 -10.33
CA GLN A 30 -3.41 -2.83 -11.33
C GLN A 30 -3.76 -1.43 -10.80
N VAL A 31 -4.84 -1.31 -10.04
CA VAL A 31 -5.23 -0.05 -9.40
C VAL A 31 -4.15 0.38 -8.40
N SER A 32 -3.68 -0.56 -7.60
CA SER A 32 -2.60 -0.39 -6.65
C SER A 32 -1.30 0.10 -7.29
N PHE A 33 -0.93 -0.44 -8.45
CA PHE A 33 0.23 0.01 -9.20
C PHE A 33 0.09 1.47 -9.67
N LYS A 34 -1.08 1.84 -10.20
CA LYS A 34 -1.39 3.24 -10.57
C LYS A 34 -1.31 4.15 -9.35
N HIS A 35 -1.76 3.68 -8.19
CA HIS A 35 -1.67 4.43 -6.95
C HIS A 35 -0.21 4.64 -6.53
N GLY A 36 0.64 3.60 -6.59
CA GLY A 36 2.08 3.72 -6.34
C GLY A 36 2.76 4.77 -7.22
N LYS A 37 2.41 4.82 -8.53
CA LYS A 37 2.88 5.89 -9.43
C LYS A 37 2.45 7.29 -8.99
N SER A 38 1.23 7.43 -8.51
CA SER A 38 0.73 8.71 -8.00
C SER A 38 1.53 9.15 -6.77
N VAL A 39 1.78 8.23 -5.82
CA VAL A 39 2.60 8.50 -4.63
C VAL A 39 4.03 8.88 -5.01
N GLU A 40 4.63 8.15 -5.95
CA GLU A 40 5.97 8.46 -6.47
C GLU A 40 6.04 9.88 -7.04
N ASN A 41 5.05 10.26 -7.86
CA ASN A 41 4.98 11.58 -8.49
C ASN A 41 4.81 12.70 -7.45
N VAL A 42 4.00 12.48 -6.42
CA VAL A 42 3.86 13.43 -5.30
C VAL A 42 5.18 13.57 -4.55
N GLY A 43 5.86 12.46 -4.24
CA GLY A 43 7.17 12.49 -3.59
C GLY A 43 8.20 13.29 -4.40
N LYS A 44 8.31 13.02 -5.71
CA LYS A 44 9.20 13.75 -6.63
C LYS A 44 8.86 15.25 -6.70
N LEU A 45 7.58 15.61 -6.66
CA LEU A 45 7.17 17.02 -6.66
C LEU A 45 7.62 17.71 -5.36
N LEU A 46 7.42 17.07 -4.22
CA LEU A 46 7.85 17.57 -2.92
C LEU A 46 9.37 17.72 -2.84
N GLU A 47 10.12 16.76 -3.39
CA GLU A 47 11.58 16.81 -3.46
C GLU A 47 12.04 18.02 -4.28
N LYS A 48 11.44 18.26 -5.46
CA LYS A 48 11.72 19.44 -6.28
C LYS A 48 11.42 20.76 -5.57
N GLN A 49 10.46 20.76 -4.64
CA GLN A 49 10.14 21.90 -3.78
C GLN A 49 11.05 22.01 -2.55
N GLY A 50 12.10 21.18 -2.45
CA GLY A 50 13.04 21.17 -1.34
C GLY A 50 12.45 20.64 -0.03
N LYS A 51 11.36 19.85 -0.09
CA LYS A 51 10.72 19.31 1.12
C LYS A 51 11.47 18.06 1.59
N GLU A 52 11.83 18.08 2.87
CA GLU A 52 12.73 17.13 3.56
C GLU A 52 12.34 15.63 3.45
N LYS A 53 11.08 15.32 3.07
CA LYS A 53 10.57 13.95 2.92
C LYS A 53 10.16 13.56 1.50
N GLY A 54 10.33 14.45 0.51
CA GLY A 54 9.92 14.18 -0.86
C GLY A 54 10.56 12.94 -1.46
N HIS A 55 11.89 12.79 -1.29
CA HIS A 55 12.64 11.63 -1.78
C HIS A 55 12.13 10.31 -1.17
N SER A 56 11.98 10.26 0.16
CA SER A 56 11.52 9.06 0.87
C SER A 56 10.09 8.64 0.45
N ILE A 57 9.17 9.61 0.32
CA ILE A 57 7.82 9.37 -0.21
C ILE A 57 7.89 8.82 -1.64
N ALA A 58 8.81 9.33 -2.48
CA ALA A 58 8.99 8.86 -3.84
C ALA A 58 9.44 7.39 -3.89
N GLU A 59 10.39 7.01 -3.05
CA GLU A 59 10.87 5.63 -2.92
C GLU A 59 9.75 4.70 -2.42
N LYS A 60 8.92 5.12 -1.46
CA LYS A 60 7.73 4.35 -1.05
C LYS A 60 6.72 4.17 -2.18
N GLY A 61 6.56 5.18 -3.05
CA GLY A 61 5.76 5.05 -4.27
C GLY A 61 6.31 4.00 -5.26
N LYS A 62 7.64 3.81 -5.32
CA LYS A 62 8.26 2.73 -6.11
C LYS A 62 8.11 1.37 -5.44
N GLU A 63 8.34 1.26 -4.13
CA GLU A 63 8.10 0.02 -3.38
C GLU A 63 6.65 -0.47 -3.55
N MET A 64 5.67 0.46 -3.53
CA MET A 64 4.27 0.13 -3.84
C MET A 64 4.10 -0.45 -5.25
N GLN A 65 4.79 0.11 -6.25
CA GLN A 65 4.72 -0.39 -7.63
C GLN A 65 5.30 -1.81 -7.73
N GLU A 66 6.45 -2.05 -7.13
CA GLU A 66 7.12 -3.37 -7.13
C GLU A 66 6.22 -4.45 -6.48
N HIS A 67 5.64 -4.16 -5.32
CA HIS A 67 4.73 -5.08 -4.65
C HIS A 67 3.41 -5.28 -5.41
N ALA A 68 2.90 -4.24 -6.08
CA ALA A 68 1.71 -4.36 -6.91
C ALA A 68 1.97 -5.23 -8.16
N GLU A 69 3.13 -5.10 -8.80
CA GLU A 69 3.54 -5.97 -9.92
C GLU A 69 3.70 -7.43 -9.49
N ALA A 70 4.34 -7.66 -8.33
CA ALA A 70 4.46 -9.00 -7.77
C ALA A 70 3.10 -9.60 -7.40
N SER A 71 2.21 -8.80 -6.82
CA SER A 71 0.82 -9.20 -6.51
C SER A 71 0.05 -9.57 -7.77
N LEU A 72 0.16 -8.78 -8.84
CA LEU A 72 -0.47 -9.04 -10.13
C LEU A 72 0.01 -10.37 -10.71
N LYS A 73 1.32 -10.62 -10.70
CA LYS A 73 1.91 -11.87 -11.20
C LYS A 73 1.34 -13.07 -10.44
N TYR A 74 1.31 -13.02 -9.10
CA TYR A 74 0.77 -14.12 -8.31
C TYR A 74 -0.75 -14.30 -8.47
N ALA A 75 -1.49 -13.23 -8.71
CA ALA A 75 -2.92 -13.31 -9.01
C ALA A 75 -3.19 -13.98 -10.37
N GLN A 76 -2.35 -13.69 -11.38
CA GLN A 76 -2.37 -14.38 -12.66
C GLN A 76 -1.97 -15.85 -12.52
N ASP A 77 -0.96 -16.16 -11.70
CA ASP A 77 -0.59 -17.55 -11.42
C ASP A 77 -1.73 -18.31 -10.73
N ALA A 78 -2.51 -17.66 -9.86
CA ALA A 78 -3.66 -18.26 -9.20
C ALA A 78 -4.81 -18.59 -10.16
N GLU A 79 -5.03 -17.77 -11.18
CA GLU A 79 -6.03 -17.99 -12.25
C GLU A 79 -5.67 -19.21 -13.13
N HIS A 80 -4.38 -19.42 -13.42
CA HIS A 80 -3.94 -20.49 -14.32
C HIS A 80 -3.64 -21.83 -13.63
N GLN A 81 -3.65 -21.87 -12.29
CA GLN A 81 -3.39 -23.06 -11.50
C GLN A 81 -4.69 -23.63 -10.91
N LYS A 82 -4.66 -24.89 -10.45
CA LYS A 82 -5.82 -25.56 -9.83
C LYS A 82 -5.52 -26.03 -8.42
N GLY A 83 -6.58 -26.27 -7.65
CA GLY A 83 -6.50 -26.81 -6.29
C GLY A 83 -5.54 -26.03 -5.37
N ASN A 84 -4.72 -26.76 -4.61
CA ASN A 84 -3.80 -26.17 -3.63
C ASN A 84 -2.77 -25.19 -4.22
N ALA A 85 -2.41 -25.35 -5.50
CA ALA A 85 -1.46 -24.45 -6.17
C ALA A 85 -2.09 -23.06 -6.38
N SER A 86 -3.33 -23.02 -6.87
CA SER A 86 -4.11 -21.77 -7.02
C SER A 86 -4.21 -21.02 -5.70
N THR A 87 -4.59 -21.72 -4.63
CA THR A 87 -4.69 -21.15 -3.27
C THR A 87 -3.35 -20.63 -2.75
N LYS A 88 -2.23 -21.32 -3.02
CA LYS A 88 -0.89 -20.85 -2.65
C LYS A 88 -0.53 -19.57 -3.39
N SER A 89 -0.78 -19.51 -4.69
CA SER A 89 -0.51 -18.33 -5.52
C SER A 89 -1.35 -17.14 -5.08
N HIS A 90 -2.63 -17.33 -4.79
CA HIS A 90 -3.49 -16.26 -4.25
C HIS A 90 -3.02 -15.76 -2.88
N ASN A 91 -2.55 -16.66 -2.01
CA ASN A 91 -1.96 -16.26 -0.72
C ASN A 91 -0.69 -15.42 -0.89
N LEU A 92 0.14 -15.71 -1.90
CA LEU A 92 1.30 -14.89 -2.24
C LEU A 92 0.87 -13.52 -2.78
N ALA A 93 -0.13 -13.47 -3.66
CA ALA A 93 -0.70 -12.22 -4.16
C ALA A 93 -1.18 -11.32 -3.03
N THR A 94 -1.91 -11.89 -2.06
CA THR A 94 -2.40 -11.20 -0.87
C THR A 94 -1.25 -10.69 0.00
N ARG A 95 -0.17 -11.47 0.19
CA ARG A 95 0.99 -11.03 0.97
C ARG A 95 1.68 -9.82 0.34
N GLU A 96 1.86 -9.81 -0.98
CA GLU A 96 2.45 -8.67 -1.68
C GLU A 96 1.52 -7.44 -1.60
N HIS A 97 0.20 -7.62 -1.70
CA HIS A 97 -0.76 -6.55 -1.48
C HIS A 97 -0.67 -5.95 -0.06
N VAL A 98 -0.44 -6.77 0.97
CA VAL A 98 -0.22 -6.28 2.35
C VAL A 98 1.07 -5.45 2.44
N LYS A 99 2.17 -5.88 1.83
CA LYS A 99 3.43 -5.12 1.82
C LYS A 99 3.26 -3.78 1.10
N GLN A 100 2.57 -3.77 -0.03
CA GLN A 100 2.21 -2.54 -0.73
C GLN A 100 1.40 -1.59 0.17
N ALA A 101 0.41 -2.10 0.90
CA ALA A 101 -0.39 -1.30 1.82
C ALA A 101 0.47 -0.73 2.97
N GLN A 102 1.46 -1.49 3.47
CA GLN A 102 2.42 -1.01 4.46
C GLN A 102 3.27 0.16 3.93
N ALA A 103 3.83 0.03 2.71
CA ALA A 103 4.58 1.11 2.07
C ALA A 103 3.73 2.37 1.89
N HIS A 104 2.46 2.22 1.51
CA HIS A 104 1.52 3.33 1.40
C HIS A 104 1.25 4.02 2.76
N VAL A 105 1.05 3.24 3.83
CA VAL A 105 0.87 3.77 5.19
C VAL A 105 2.11 4.54 5.64
N GLU A 106 3.30 4.05 5.33
CA GLU A 106 4.57 4.73 5.64
C GLU A 106 4.69 6.06 4.88
N ALA A 107 4.40 6.07 3.58
CA ALA A 107 4.38 7.30 2.77
C ALA A 107 3.42 8.35 3.35
N ASN A 108 2.21 7.94 3.73
CA ASN A 108 1.22 8.84 4.33
C ASN A 108 1.67 9.36 5.70
N LYS A 109 2.30 8.53 6.54
CA LYS A 109 2.84 8.98 7.82
C LYS A 109 3.91 10.05 7.63
N GLU A 110 4.79 9.89 6.65
CA GLU A 110 5.81 10.88 6.34
C GLU A 110 5.22 12.18 5.80
N TYR A 111 4.23 12.07 4.91
CA TYR A 111 3.53 13.22 4.36
C TYR A 111 2.79 14.00 5.46
N SER A 112 2.06 13.33 6.35
CA SER A 112 1.36 13.97 7.47
C SER A 112 2.31 14.70 8.42
N LYS A 113 3.42 14.07 8.82
CA LYS A 113 4.45 14.73 9.66
C LYS A 113 5.04 15.98 9.00
N MET A 114 5.23 15.94 7.69
CA MET A 114 5.69 17.10 6.94
C MET A 114 4.65 18.23 6.97
N LEU A 115 3.37 17.92 6.80
CA LEU A 115 2.29 18.92 6.88
C LEU A 115 2.19 19.53 8.28
N GLU A 116 2.25 18.72 9.33
CA GLU A 116 2.26 19.19 10.73
C GLU A 116 3.37 20.22 10.96
N LYS A 117 4.61 19.91 10.56
CA LYS A 117 5.76 20.83 10.67
C LYS A 117 5.52 22.13 9.89
N GLN A 118 4.92 22.07 8.70
CA GLN A 118 4.60 23.27 7.92
C GLN A 118 3.53 24.14 8.59
N MET A 119 2.51 23.51 9.18
CA MET A 119 1.46 24.22 9.91
C MET A 119 2.02 24.91 11.17
N GLU A 120 2.89 24.25 11.93
CA GLU A 120 3.56 24.84 13.09
C GLU A 120 4.41 26.06 12.72
N GLN A 121 5.15 25.97 11.61
CA GLN A 121 5.94 27.09 11.08
C GLN A 121 5.04 28.25 10.65
N ALA A 122 3.97 27.96 9.92
CA ALA A 122 3.01 28.98 9.48
C ALA A 122 2.35 29.68 10.67
N GLN A 123 1.94 28.93 11.70
CA GLN A 123 1.36 29.49 12.92
C GLN A 123 2.36 30.39 13.66
N THR A 124 3.63 29.97 13.73
CA THR A 124 4.70 30.77 14.36
C THR A 124 4.91 32.09 13.63
N VAL A 125 4.93 32.08 12.30
CA VAL A 125 5.05 33.30 11.48
C VAL A 125 3.85 34.21 11.70
N LEU A 126 2.63 33.66 11.65
CA LEU A 126 1.40 34.41 11.88
C LEU A 126 1.41 35.13 13.24
N ASN A 127 1.76 34.40 14.32
CA ASN A 127 1.81 34.97 15.67
C ASN A 127 2.81 36.12 15.77
N LYS A 128 4.00 35.98 15.16
CA LYS A 128 5.01 37.05 15.12
C LYS A 128 4.52 38.27 14.34
N SER A 129 3.86 38.05 13.21
CA SER A 129 3.28 39.13 12.40
C SER A 129 2.20 39.88 13.16
N THR A 130 1.31 39.18 13.89
CA THR A 130 0.29 39.80 14.74
C THR A 130 0.91 40.67 15.83
N GLN A 131 1.88 40.12 16.58
CA GLN A 131 2.58 40.87 17.64
C GLN A 131 3.27 42.13 17.11
N PHE A 132 3.89 42.05 15.93
CA PHE A 132 4.52 43.20 15.28
C PHE A 132 3.51 44.29 14.89
N LEU A 133 2.34 43.90 14.38
CA LEU A 133 1.30 44.87 14.02
C LEU A 133 0.69 45.53 15.27
N GLU A 134 0.50 44.76 16.34
CA GLU A 134 0.04 45.29 17.63
C GLU A 134 1.04 46.29 18.21
N SER A 135 2.34 45.99 18.20
CA SER A 135 3.36 46.91 18.73
C SER A 135 3.42 48.22 17.96
N ARG A 136 3.21 48.20 16.63
CA ARG A 136 3.19 49.42 15.80
C ARG A 136 1.91 50.25 15.94
N SER A 137 0.82 49.65 16.41
CA SER A 137 -0.44 50.37 16.64
C SER A 137 -0.44 51.19 17.93
N GLN A 138 0.55 50.97 18.80
CA GLN A 138 0.72 51.64 20.09
C GLN A 138 1.75 52.79 20.03
N GLU A 139 2.43 52.98 18.90
CA GLU A 139 3.36 54.09 18.61
C GLU A 139 2.63 55.24 17.89
#